data_AF-S0EQ22-F1
#
_entry.id   AF-S0EQ22-F1
#
_cell.length_a   1.000
_cell.length_b   1.000
_cell.length_c   1.000
_cell.angle_alpha   90.00
_cell.angle_beta   90.00
_cell.angle_gamma   90.00
#
_symmetry.space_group_name_H-M   'P 1'
#
loop_
_entity.id
_entity.type
_entity.pdbx_description
1 polymer ?
#
loop_
_entity_poly.entity_id
_entity_poly.type
_entity_poly.pdbx_seq_one_letter_code
_entity_poly.pdbx_strand_id
1 'polypeptide(L)'
;MKILAHVPLKRSPDGQCLFADAELPNVVFEVAYSQDPKQLPKLAKGYIHHSWGDIKAVLCFTIAKSKESTVSVWEPAFYPEAGSDEVTMEIEQVAKSQVCPYLSINRIDQLTVLVFRTADGTPINQDYELVLDLHDFIPDPDCDRYPNPPISIPYSKLYESLLEAERRSKPRRKFSHSKRGVKRSRLSSDSVESVAEEDRKQWNAKDRATRDKRDAEDWDYLELNDEQTPNVEQILDDEHRLNDEQRPAKRSQQGRACTKPPIVELDSNEAAAS
;
A
#
# COMPACT_ATOMS: atom_id res chain seq x y z
N MET A 1 8.30 -17.24 -19.90
CA MET A 1 7.79 -16.44 -18.77
C MET A 1 8.36 -15.04 -18.88
N LYS A 2 7.53 -14.01 -19.07
CA LYS A 2 7.98 -12.61 -18.98
C LYS A 2 7.95 -12.25 -17.50
N ILE A 3 9.12 -12.02 -16.91
CA ILE A 3 9.22 -11.34 -15.62
C ILE A 3 8.74 -9.92 -15.90
N LEU A 4 7.52 -9.58 -15.47
CA LEU A 4 7.08 -8.20 -15.45
C LEU A 4 8.04 -7.47 -14.51
N ALA A 5 8.88 -6.61 -15.07
CA ALA A 5 9.75 -5.75 -14.29
C ALA A 5 8.86 -4.96 -13.34
N HIS A 6 8.94 -5.31 -12.05
CA HIS A 6 8.27 -4.60 -10.98
C HIS A 6 8.86 -3.20 -10.98
N VAL A 7 8.05 -2.21 -11.35
CA VAL A 7 8.44 -0.82 -11.19
C VAL A 7 8.09 -0.49 -9.74
N PRO A 8 9.08 -0.33 -8.84
CA PRO A 8 8.78 0.01 -7.46
C PRO A 8 8.08 1.36 -7.48
N LEU A 9 6.87 1.43 -6.93
CA LEU A 9 6.20 2.71 -6.75
C LEU A 9 7.09 3.55 -5.84
N LYS A 10 7.78 4.55 -6.41
CA LYS A 10 8.65 5.44 -5.65
C LYS A 10 7.79 6.31 -4.73
N ARG A 11 7.60 5.83 -3.51
CA ARG A 11 6.95 6.57 -2.43
C ARG A 11 7.99 7.12 -1.46
N SER A 12 7.57 8.06 -0.63
CA SER A 12 8.41 8.66 0.40
C SER A 12 7.59 8.69 1.68
N PRO A 13 7.53 7.56 2.41
CA PRO A 13 6.79 7.48 3.66
C PRO A 13 7.39 8.45 4.69
N ASP A 14 6.58 8.85 5.68
CA ASP A 14 7.04 9.71 6.77
C ASP A 14 8.11 9.03 7.64
N GLY A 15 8.07 7.69 7.74
CA GLY A 15 9.10 6.87 8.36
C GLY A 15 9.10 5.44 7.83
N GLN A 16 10.22 4.75 8.00
CA GLN A 16 10.35 3.34 7.63
C GLN A 16 11.44 2.63 8.46
N CYS A 17 11.26 1.33 8.67
CA CYS A 17 12.29 0.43 9.19
C CYS A 17 12.71 -0.52 8.07
N LEU A 18 14.00 -0.48 7.75
CA LEU A 18 14.61 -1.29 6.71
C LEU A 18 15.56 -2.30 7.36
N PHE A 19 15.34 -3.58 7.08
CA PHE A 19 16.30 -4.63 7.39
C PHE A 19 17.54 -4.47 6.50
N ALA A 20 18.74 -4.61 7.06
CA ALA A 20 19.99 -4.16 6.43
C ALA A 20 20.22 -4.72 5.00
N ASP A 21 19.79 -5.96 4.76
CA ASP A 21 19.98 -6.66 3.49
C ASP A 21 18.70 -6.72 2.63
N ALA A 22 17.62 -6.04 3.04
CA ALA A 22 16.35 -6.03 2.31
C ALA A 22 16.28 -4.90 1.27
N GLU A 23 15.60 -5.16 0.15
CA GLU A 23 15.35 -4.16 -0.91
C GLU A 23 14.20 -3.21 -0.57
N LEU A 24 13.23 -3.69 0.22
CA LEU A 24 12.05 -2.96 0.66
C LEU A 24 12.04 -2.88 2.19
N PRO A 25 11.47 -1.79 2.77
CA PRO A 25 11.23 -1.75 4.20
C PRO A 25 10.21 -2.82 4.60
N ASN A 26 10.32 -3.35 5.82
CA ASN A 26 9.31 -4.29 6.34
C ASN A 26 8.22 -3.57 7.14
N VAL A 27 8.56 -2.42 7.75
CA VAL A 27 7.61 -1.59 8.50
C VAL A 27 7.64 -0.15 7.97
N VAL A 28 6.45 0.41 7.71
CA VAL A 28 6.26 1.76 7.20
C VAL A 28 5.35 2.57 8.14
N PHE A 29 5.63 3.86 8.29
CA PHE A 29 4.83 4.77 9.11
C PHE A 29 4.35 5.96 8.26
N GLU A 30 3.07 6.32 8.41
CA GLU A 30 2.43 7.47 7.75
C GLU A 30 1.65 8.29 8.77
N VAL A 31 1.72 9.63 8.65
CA VAL A 31 1.12 10.56 9.60
C VAL A 31 0.22 11.57 8.86
N ALA A 32 -1.08 11.51 9.14
CA ALA A 32 -2.03 12.54 8.73
C ALA A 32 -2.24 13.54 9.89
N TYR A 33 -1.58 14.70 9.82
CA TYR A 33 -1.82 15.81 10.77
C TYR A 33 -2.75 16.89 10.19
N SER A 34 -2.46 17.35 8.97
CA SER A 34 -3.32 18.26 8.21
C SER A 34 -3.81 17.64 6.90
N GLN A 35 -3.24 16.49 6.52
CA GLN A 35 -3.65 15.71 5.37
C GLN A 35 -5.00 15.04 5.62
N ASP A 36 -5.70 14.65 4.55
CA ASP A 36 -6.96 13.91 4.65
C ASP A 36 -6.71 12.49 5.20
N PRO A 37 -7.17 12.16 6.42
CA PRO A 37 -6.94 10.85 7.03
C PRO A 37 -7.58 9.71 6.24
N LYS A 38 -8.55 9.99 5.35
CA LYS A 38 -9.16 8.99 4.47
C LYS A 38 -8.18 8.42 3.44
N GLN A 39 -7.05 9.08 3.20
CA GLN A 39 -6.00 8.57 2.31
C GLN A 39 -5.12 7.51 2.97
N LEU A 40 -5.03 7.48 4.30
CA LEU A 40 -4.14 6.55 5.02
C LEU A 40 -4.45 5.07 4.71
N PRO A 41 -5.72 4.60 4.73
CA PRO A 41 -6.03 3.22 4.34
C PRO A 41 -5.62 2.89 2.90
N LYS A 42 -5.79 3.85 1.97
CA LYS A 42 -5.39 3.67 0.58
C LYS A 42 -3.87 3.60 0.44
N LEU A 43 -3.13 4.41 1.21
CA LEU A 43 -1.67 4.37 1.25
C LEU A 43 -1.19 3.02 1.79
N ALA A 44 -1.70 2.59 2.95
CA ALA A 44 -1.37 1.33 3.59
C ALA A 44 -1.61 0.13 2.68
N LYS A 45 -2.83 0.02 2.13
CA LYS A 45 -3.16 -1.03 1.16
C LYS A 45 -2.23 -0.98 -0.05
N GLY A 46 -1.89 0.21 -0.54
CA GLY A 46 -0.96 0.37 -1.66
C GLY A 46 0.45 -0.12 -1.34
N TYR A 47 0.97 0.17 -0.14
CA TYR A 47 2.28 -0.31 0.29
C TYR A 47 2.31 -1.85 0.32
N ILE A 48 1.34 -2.46 1.00
CA ILE A 48 1.28 -3.92 1.17
C ILE A 48 1.03 -4.62 -0.18
N HIS A 49 0.05 -4.15 -0.95
CA HIS A 49 -0.29 -4.73 -2.26
C HIS A 49 0.87 -4.67 -3.24
N HIS A 50 1.53 -3.51 -3.38
CA HIS A 50 2.61 -3.36 -4.35
C HIS A 50 3.93 -3.97 -3.89
N SER A 51 4.07 -4.33 -2.62
CA SER A 51 5.22 -5.10 -2.12
C SER A 51 4.95 -6.60 -2.05
N TRP A 52 3.77 -7.07 -2.51
CA TRP A 52 3.37 -8.48 -2.37
C TRP A 52 3.45 -9.01 -0.94
N GLY A 53 3.28 -8.12 0.05
CA GLY A 53 3.37 -8.46 1.47
C GLY A 53 4.77 -8.36 2.09
N ASP A 54 5.81 -7.99 1.34
CA ASP A 54 7.15 -7.77 1.93
C ASP A 54 7.17 -6.61 2.94
N ILE A 55 6.30 -5.60 2.74
CA ILE A 55 5.93 -4.64 3.78
C ILE A 55 4.92 -5.32 4.71
N LYS A 56 5.42 -5.85 5.81
CA LYS A 56 4.67 -6.64 6.80
C LYS A 56 3.72 -5.81 7.66
N ALA A 57 4.06 -4.56 7.95
CA ALA A 57 3.19 -3.68 8.72
C ALA A 57 3.22 -2.22 8.24
N VAL A 58 2.05 -1.59 8.17
CA VAL A 58 1.93 -0.14 7.94
C VAL A 58 1.19 0.51 9.11
N LEU A 59 1.87 1.41 9.79
CA LEU A 59 1.34 2.19 10.91
C LEU A 59 0.84 3.54 10.43
N CYS A 60 -0.44 3.80 10.64
CA CYS A 60 -1.12 5.00 10.18
C CYS A 60 -1.56 5.84 11.38
N PHE A 61 -0.92 6.99 11.58
CA PHE A 61 -1.25 7.93 12.65
C PHE A 61 -2.17 9.02 12.12
N THR A 62 -3.40 9.10 12.64
CA THR A 62 -4.28 10.24 12.44
C THR A 62 -4.14 11.18 13.62
N ILE A 63 -3.69 12.40 13.38
CA ILE A 63 -3.49 13.42 14.40
C ILE A 63 -4.41 14.58 14.09
N ALA A 64 -5.40 14.82 14.94
CA ALA A 64 -6.33 15.93 14.80
C ALA A 64 -6.28 16.87 16.01
N LYS A 65 -6.63 18.14 15.80
CA LYS A 65 -6.72 19.16 16.87
C LYS A 65 -8.08 19.20 17.57
N SER A 66 -9.14 18.89 16.82
CA SER A 66 -10.53 18.96 17.29
C SER A 66 -11.25 17.60 17.19
N LYS A 67 -10.48 16.54 16.94
CA LYS A 67 -10.94 15.15 16.91
C LYS A 67 -9.89 14.31 17.63
N GLU A 68 -10.26 13.07 17.89
CA GLU A 68 -9.38 12.08 18.47
C GLU A 68 -8.13 11.86 17.61
N SER A 69 -6.99 11.65 18.25
CA SER A 69 -5.80 11.14 17.59
C SER A 69 -5.74 9.63 17.74
N THR A 70 -5.49 8.95 16.63
CA THR A 70 -5.57 7.49 16.54
C THR A 70 -4.37 6.90 15.82
N VAL A 71 -4.12 5.62 16.06
CA VAL A 71 -3.22 4.78 15.28
C VAL A 71 -3.99 3.57 14.74
N SER A 72 -3.76 3.22 13.48
CA SER A 72 -4.21 1.95 12.90
C SER A 72 -3.02 1.19 12.34
N VAL A 73 -3.09 -0.13 12.40
CA VAL A 73 -2.06 -1.03 11.86
C VAL A 73 -2.69 -1.85 10.74
N TRP A 74 -1.97 -1.97 9.63
CA TRP A 74 -2.39 -2.72 8.47
C TRP A 74 -1.34 -3.79 8.15
N GLU A 75 -1.78 -5.02 7.92
CA GLU A 75 -0.91 -6.19 7.71
C GLU A 75 -1.43 -7.04 6.54
N PRO A 76 -0.55 -7.72 5.78
CA PRO A 76 -0.95 -8.76 4.86
C PRO A 76 -1.41 -10.00 5.63
N ALA A 77 -2.52 -10.59 5.21
CA ALA A 77 -3.00 -11.89 5.68
C ALA A 77 -2.95 -12.88 4.52
N PHE A 78 -2.35 -14.04 4.75
CA PHE A 78 -2.10 -15.05 3.72
C PHE A 78 -2.96 -16.28 3.96
N TYR A 79 -3.83 -16.59 3.00
CA TYR A 79 -4.78 -17.68 3.05
C TYR A 79 -4.43 -18.75 2.01
N PRO A 80 -4.07 -19.98 2.42
CA PRO A 80 -3.78 -21.05 1.47
C PRO A 80 -5.05 -21.47 0.72
N GLU A 81 -4.93 -21.71 -0.57
CA GLU A 81 -6.04 -22.19 -1.38
C GLU A 81 -6.21 -23.72 -1.25
N ALA A 82 -7.46 -24.16 -1.13
CA ALA A 82 -7.75 -25.57 -0.90
C ALA A 82 -7.35 -26.43 -2.11
N GLY A 83 -6.32 -27.25 -1.93
CA GLY A 83 -5.86 -28.19 -2.95
C GLY A 83 -4.87 -27.62 -3.98
N SER A 84 -4.28 -26.47 -3.71
CA SER A 84 -3.15 -25.92 -4.47
C SER A 84 -2.02 -25.46 -3.53
N ASP A 85 -0.84 -25.20 -4.09
CA ASP A 85 0.26 -24.54 -3.37
C ASP A 85 0.16 -22.99 -3.48
N GLU A 86 -0.97 -22.48 -3.97
CA GLU A 86 -1.20 -21.04 -4.14
C GLU A 86 -1.74 -20.42 -2.85
N VAL A 87 -1.42 -19.15 -2.64
CA VAL A 87 -1.80 -18.39 -1.46
C VAL A 87 -2.45 -17.10 -1.93
N THR A 88 -3.66 -16.84 -1.43
CA THR A 88 -4.33 -15.55 -1.62
C THR A 88 -3.88 -14.59 -0.51
N MET A 89 -3.42 -13.40 -0.89
CA MET A 89 -3.09 -12.33 0.04
C MET A 89 -4.26 -11.36 0.17
N GLU A 90 -4.75 -11.19 1.39
CA GLU A 90 -5.66 -10.11 1.78
C GLU A 90 -4.93 -9.05 2.60
N ILE A 91 -5.55 -7.89 2.77
CA ILE A 91 -4.97 -6.77 3.54
C ILE A 91 -5.95 -6.38 4.62
N GLU A 92 -5.53 -6.55 5.87
CA GLU A 92 -6.39 -6.40 7.03
C GLU A 92 -5.95 -5.21 7.87
N GLN A 93 -6.93 -4.58 8.54
CA GLN A 93 -6.65 -3.62 9.59
C GLN A 93 -6.74 -4.34 10.93
N VAL A 94 -5.61 -4.42 11.64
CA VAL A 94 -5.48 -5.23 12.85
C VAL A 94 -5.40 -4.37 14.10
N ALA A 95 -6.02 -4.83 15.19
CA ALA A 95 -5.92 -4.21 16.50
C ALA A 95 -4.67 -4.73 17.23
N LYS A 96 -3.55 -4.01 17.10
CA LYS A 96 -2.27 -4.38 17.74
C LYS A 96 -2.09 -3.69 19.09
N SER A 97 -3.12 -3.78 19.93
CA SER A 97 -3.15 -3.14 21.25
C SER A 97 -3.27 -4.16 22.37
N GLN A 98 -2.40 -4.04 23.36
CA GLN A 98 -2.45 -4.86 24.58
C GLN A 98 -2.48 -3.95 25.80
N VAL A 99 -3.23 -4.36 26.82
CA VAL A 99 -3.18 -3.71 28.14
C VAL A 99 -1.82 -4.00 28.75
N CYS A 100 -1.09 -2.97 29.15
CA CYS A 100 0.16 -3.08 29.90
C CYS A 100 -0.05 -4.04 31.07
N PRO A 101 0.74 -5.12 31.21
CA PRO A 101 0.50 -6.15 32.23
C PRO A 101 0.64 -5.64 33.68
N TYR A 102 1.12 -4.40 33.88
CA TYR A 102 1.28 -3.76 35.18
C TYR A 102 0.15 -2.80 35.58
N LEU A 103 -0.80 -2.50 34.70
CA LEU A 103 -1.88 -1.52 34.93
C LEU A 103 -3.19 -2.08 34.37
N SER A 104 -3.81 -3.03 35.08
CA SER A 104 -4.98 -3.75 34.56
C SER A 104 -6.30 -3.13 35.01
N ILE A 105 -7.13 -2.67 34.05
CA ILE A 105 -8.60 -2.73 34.15
C ILE A 105 -9.16 -3.20 32.80
N ASN A 106 -10.01 -4.22 32.86
CA ASN A 106 -10.66 -4.90 31.74
C ASN A 106 -11.45 -3.95 30.82
N ARG A 107 -11.04 -3.85 29.54
CA ARG A 107 -11.96 -3.80 28.39
C ARG A 107 -11.18 -3.96 27.08
N ILE A 108 -11.29 -5.10 26.40
CA ILE A 108 -10.90 -5.21 24.99
C ILE A 108 -12.19 -5.27 24.20
N ASP A 109 -12.75 -4.10 23.90
CA ASP A 109 -13.59 -3.99 22.71
C ASP A 109 -12.63 -3.90 21.52
N GLN A 110 -12.82 -4.79 20.56
CA GLN A 110 -11.97 -5.08 19.40
C GLN A 110 -11.95 -3.89 18.41
N LEU A 111 -11.42 -2.75 18.84
CA LEU A 111 -11.28 -1.55 18.01
C LEU A 111 -10.01 -1.66 17.17
N THR A 112 -10.17 -1.81 15.85
CA THR A 112 -9.07 -1.82 14.86
C THR A 112 -8.39 -0.45 14.71
N VAL A 113 -9.03 0.61 15.21
CA VAL A 113 -8.49 1.96 15.32
C VAL A 113 -8.27 2.27 16.79
N LEU A 114 -7.05 2.65 17.13
CA LEU A 114 -6.61 2.76 18.51
C LEU A 114 -6.45 4.22 18.90
N VAL A 115 -7.29 4.70 19.81
CA VAL A 115 -7.30 6.10 20.25
C VAL A 115 -6.29 6.29 21.39
N PHE A 116 -5.41 7.28 21.26
CA PHE A 116 -4.43 7.64 22.31
C PHE A 116 -4.57 9.09 22.81
N ARG A 117 -5.40 9.90 22.14
CA ARG A 117 -5.76 11.26 22.57
C ARG A 117 -7.21 11.55 22.19
N THR A 118 -7.98 12.08 23.12
CA THR A 118 -9.36 12.51 22.90
C THR A 118 -9.43 13.84 22.15
N ALA A 119 -10.63 14.20 21.66
CA ALA A 119 -10.83 15.42 20.86
C ALA A 119 -10.55 16.74 21.61
N ASP A 120 -10.60 16.73 22.93
CA ASP A 120 -10.23 17.85 23.82
C ASP A 120 -8.72 17.94 24.08
N GLY A 121 -7.93 16.99 23.57
CA GLY A 121 -6.47 16.95 23.74
C GLY A 121 -6.00 16.19 24.99
N THR A 122 -6.91 15.56 25.74
CA THR A 122 -6.59 14.76 26.93
C THR A 122 -6.05 13.38 26.53
N PRO A 123 -5.05 12.82 27.23
CA PRO A 123 -4.59 11.47 26.97
C PRO A 123 -5.65 10.43 27.39
N ILE A 124 -5.80 9.37 26.60
CA ILE A 124 -6.65 8.20 26.91
C ILE A 124 -5.86 6.91 26.65
N ASN A 125 -6.32 5.77 27.22
CA ASN A 125 -5.72 4.45 27.02
C ASN A 125 -4.22 4.44 27.35
N GLN A 126 -3.82 5.13 28.41
CA GLN A 126 -2.41 5.33 28.77
C GLN A 126 -1.73 4.07 29.29
N ASP A 127 -2.54 3.11 29.72
CA ASP A 127 -2.24 1.74 30.09
C ASP A 127 -2.19 0.79 28.88
N TYR A 128 -2.31 1.28 27.65
CA TYR A 128 -2.20 0.47 26.44
C TYR A 128 -0.85 0.65 25.77
N GLU A 129 -0.41 -0.41 25.12
CA GLU A 129 0.78 -0.46 24.28
C GLU A 129 0.41 -0.87 22.86
N LEU A 130 1.01 -0.18 21.90
CA LEU A 130 1.06 -0.61 20.51
C LEU A 130 2.15 -1.67 20.40
N VAL A 131 1.78 -2.90 20.07
CA VAL A 131 2.69 -4.05 20.08
C VAL A 131 2.89 -4.58 18.67
N LEU A 132 4.14 -4.56 18.21
CA LEU A 132 4.59 -5.25 17.00
C LEU A 132 5.51 -6.39 17.40
N ASP A 133 5.69 -7.37 16.52
CA ASP A 133 6.62 -8.47 16.72
C ASP A 133 7.95 -8.16 16.03
N LEU A 134 9.08 -8.64 16.57
CA LEU A 134 10.38 -8.41 15.91
C LEU A 134 10.41 -8.99 14.49
N HIS A 135 9.69 -10.09 14.24
CA HIS A 135 9.52 -10.69 12.92
C HIS A 135 8.76 -9.79 11.94
N ASP A 136 8.03 -8.77 12.39
CA ASP A 136 7.44 -7.76 11.51
C ASP A 136 8.52 -6.87 10.86
N PHE A 137 9.72 -6.82 11.43
CA PHE A 137 10.85 -6.00 10.96
C PHE A 137 11.88 -6.79 10.14
N ILE A 138 11.65 -8.08 9.93
CA ILE A 138 12.63 -9.00 9.34
C ILE A 138 11.96 -9.72 8.14
N PRO A 139 12.64 -9.89 6.99
CA PRO A 139 12.12 -10.71 5.90
C PRO A 139 11.85 -12.16 6.32
N ASP A 140 10.82 -12.80 5.76
CA ASP A 140 10.44 -14.18 6.12
C ASP A 140 11.60 -15.20 6.08
N PRO A 141 12.50 -15.18 5.09
CA PRO A 141 13.63 -16.13 5.05
C PRO A 141 14.63 -15.98 6.20
N ASP A 142 14.63 -14.84 6.88
CA ASP A 142 15.56 -14.50 7.95
C ASP A 142 14.94 -14.62 9.36
N CYS A 143 13.62 -14.76 9.46
CA CYS A 143 12.90 -14.85 10.75
C CYS A 143 13.45 -15.95 11.66
N ASP A 144 13.77 -17.13 11.13
CA ASP A 144 14.28 -18.28 11.92
C ASP A 144 15.61 -18.00 12.64
N ARG A 145 16.35 -16.98 12.20
CA ARG A 145 17.64 -16.61 12.80
C ARG A 145 17.50 -15.74 14.04
N TYR A 146 16.31 -15.19 14.28
CA TYR A 146 16.05 -14.24 15.35
C TYR A 146 14.88 -14.70 16.23
N PRO A 147 14.97 -14.52 17.56
CA PRO A 147 13.79 -14.70 18.41
C PRO A 147 12.70 -13.72 17.97
N ASN A 148 11.44 -14.00 18.34
CA ASN A 148 10.32 -13.10 18.06
C ASN A 148 9.77 -12.42 19.33
N PRO A 149 10.55 -11.56 20.02
CA PRO A 149 10.02 -10.80 21.15
C PRO A 149 9.08 -9.68 20.67
N PRO A 150 8.10 -9.28 21.50
CA PRO A 150 7.28 -8.12 21.22
C PRO A 150 8.07 -6.82 21.39
N ILE A 151 7.76 -5.84 20.54
CA ILE A 151 8.23 -4.46 20.57
C ILE A 151 7.02 -3.57 20.90
N SER A 152 6.99 -3.09 22.13
CA SER A 152 5.89 -2.26 22.65
C SER A 152 6.20 -0.76 22.59
N ILE A 153 5.22 0.02 22.15
CA ILE A 153 5.21 1.49 22.24
C ILE A 153 4.02 1.91 23.10
N PRO A 154 4.25 2.35 24.35
CA PRO A 154 3.18 2.83 25.22
C PRO A 154 2.44 4.03 24.64
N TYR A 155 1.13 4.10 24.84
CA TYR A 155 0.32 5.22 24.33
C TYR A 155 0.66 6.53 25.03
N SER A 156 1.17 6.44 26.26
CA SER A 156 1.79 7.57 26.95
C SER A 156 2.96 8.14 26.18
N LYS A 157 3.80 7.30 25.56
CA LYS A 157 4.90 7.74 24.71
C LYS A 157 4.43 8.35 23.39
N LEU A 158 3.35 7.81 22.79
CA LEU A 158 2.73 8.42 21.61
C LEU A 158 2.19 9.81 21.93
N TYR A 159 1.49 9.96 23.05
CA TYR A 159 0.96 11.24 23.52
C TYR A 159 2.08 12.24 23.85
N GLU A 160 3.11 11.83 24.60
CA GLU A 160 4.28 12.67 24.91
C GLU A 160 4.99 13.15 23.63
N SER A 161 5.19 12.26 22.66
CA SER A 161 5.82 12.58 21.38
C SER A 161 5.00 13.60 20.59
N LEU A 162 3.67 13.48 20.64
CA LEU A 162 2.78 14.44 20.02
C LEU A 162 2.83 15.82 20.70
N LEU A 163 2.84 15.87 22.03
CA LEU A 163 3.02 17.13 22.76
C LEU A 163 4.36 17.81 22.45
N GLU A 164 5.42 17.02 22.33
CA GLU A 164 6.74 17.50 21.93
C GLU A 164 6.71 18.10 20.51
N ALA A 165 6.11 17.39 19.55
CA ALA A 165 5.96 17.86 18.18
C ALA A 165 5.14 19.16 18.10
N GLU A 166 4.03 19.24 18.82
CA GLU A 166 3.19 20.44 18.90
C GLU A 166 3.97 21.62 19.49
N ARG A 167 4.77 21.39 20.54
CA ARG A 167 5.63 22.44 21.13
C ARG A 167 6.67 22.95 20.15
N ARG A 168 7.25 22.07 19.33
CA ARG A 168 8.21 22.42 18.27
C ARG A 168 7.56 23.17 17.10
N SER A 169 6.30 22.88 16.82
CA SER A 169 5.53 23.53 15.74
C SER A 169 5.06 24.95 16.08
N LYS A 170 5.05 25.34 17.37
CA LYS A 170 4.72 26.71 17.78
C LYS A 170 5.65 27.70 17.06
N PRO A 171 5.13 28.82 16.55
CA PRO A 171 5.94 29.78 15.83
C PRO A 171 7.14 30.17 16.69
N ARG A 172 8.34 29.84 16.22
CA ARG A 172 9.57 30.28 16.86
C ARG A 172 9.52 31.80 16.97
N ARG A 173 10.03 32.35 18.08
CA ARG A 173 10.24 33.81 18.26
C ARG A 173 10.68 34.38 16.92
N LYS A 174 10.02 35.45 16.44
CA LYS A 174 10.42 36.17 15.22
C LYS A 174 11.94 36.30 15.27
N PHE A 175 12.64 35.53 14.43
CA PHE A 175 14.07 35.67 14.34
C PHE A 175 14.28 37.13 13.96
N SER A 176 14.87 37.92 14.85
CA SER A 176 15.43 39.19 14.43
C SER A 176 16.44 38.78 13.36
N HIS A 177 16.12 39.03 12.09
CA HIS A 177 17.06 38.79 11.01
C HIS A 177 18.40 39.37 11.47
N SER A 178 19.47 38.58 11.30
CA SER A 178 20.80 39.09 11.58
C SER A 178 20.92 40.45 10.89
N LYS A 179 21.16 41.51 11.66
CA LYS A 179 21.37 42.86 11.10
C LYS A 179 22.61 42.94 10.20
N ARG A 180 23.33 41.83 10.06
CA ARG A 180 24.44 41.67 9.12
C ARG A 180 23.88 41.94 7.72
N GLY A 181 24.37 43.00 7.09
CA GLY A 181 24.10 43.32 5.69
C GLY A 181 24.72 42.27 4.78
N VAL A 182 24.10 41.09 4.72
CA VAL A 182 24.53 40.00 3.85
C VAL A 182 24.02 40.31 2.46
N LYS A 183 24.93 40.72 1.58
CA LYS A 183 24.68 40.74 0.13
C LYS A 183 24.62 39.29 -0.32
N ARG A 184 23.41 38.75 -0.52
CA ARG A 184 23.23 37.46 -1.17
C ARG A 184 23.79 37.60 -2.59
N SER A 185 24.85 36.87 -2.93
CA SER A 185 25.24 36.74 -4.33
C SER A 185 24.06 36.12 -5.07
N ARG A 186 23.86 36.50 -6.34
CA ARG A 186 23.05 35.65 -7.21
C ARG A 186 23.73 34.29 -7.19
N LEU A 187 22.98 33.23 -6.86
CA LEU A 187 23.43 31.88 -7.12
C LEU A 187 23.79 31.85 -8.62
N SER A 188 25.08 31.66 -8.94
CA SER A 188 25.50 31.46 -10.33
C SER A 188 24.75 30.21 -10.81
N SER A 189 24.01 30.39 -11.89
CA SER A 189 23.19 29.35 -12.53
C SER A 189 23.94 28.77 -13.73
N ASP A 190 25.24 28.53 -13.56
CA ASP A 190 26.07 27.88 -14.57
C ASP A 190 26.14 26.39 -14.19
N SER A 191 25.53 25.43 -14.90
CA SER A 191 25.25 25.34 -16.33
C SER A 191 23.79 25.02 -16.64
N VAL A 192 23.11 25.93 -17.34
CA VAL A 192 22.13 25.53 -18.36
C VAL A 192 22.63 26.11 -19.67
N GLU A 193 22.97 25.24 -20.62
CA GLU A 193 23.23 25.67 -21.99
C GLU A 193 22.03 26.50 -22.45
N SER A 194 22.27 27.78 -22.76
CA SER A 194 21.25 28.58 -23.41
C SER A 194 21.05 28.01 -24.82
N VAL A 195 19.98 27.25 -24.99
CA VAL A 195 19.48 26.78 -26.29
C VAL A 195 19.45 28.00 -27.22
N ALA A 196 20.24 27.95 -28.29
CA ALA A 196 20.28 29.04 -29.26
C ALA A 196 18.86 29.26 -29.82
N GLU A 197 18.52 30.48 -30.22
CA GLU A 197 17.18 30.79 -30.74
C GLU A 197 16.84 29.93 -31.99
N GLU A 198 17.87 29.44 -32.69
CA GLU A 198 17.77 28.48 -33.79
C GLU A 198 17.34 27.09 -33.32
N ASP A 199 17.96 26.58 -32.24
CA ASP A 199 17.60 25.30 -31.62
C ASP A 199 16.19 25.36 -31.02
N ARG A 200 15.77 26.51 -30.47
CA ARG A 200 14.40 26.71 -29.97
C ARG A 200 13.37 26.64 -31.09
N LYS A 201 13.67 27.23 -32.25
CA LYS A 201 12.80 27.14 -33.44
C LYS A 201 12.74 25.71 -33.97
N GLN A 202 13.86 25.00 -33.99
CA GLN A 202 13.93 23.61 -34.43
C GLN A 202 13.14 22.67 -33.49
N TRP A 203 13.23 22.90 -32.18
CA TRP A 203 12.48 22.13 -31.18
C TRP A 203 10.98 22.37 -31.31
N ASN A 204 10.54 23.63 -31.43
CA ASN A 204 9.13 23.97 -31.63
C ASN A 204 8.55 23.40 -32.93
N ALA A 205 9.34 23.34 -34.00
CA ALA A 205 8.92 22.75 -35.27
C ALA A 205 8.77 21.22 -35.16
N LYS A 206 9.69 20.55 -34.45
CA LYS A 206 9.58 19.10 -34.16
C LYS A 206 8.38 18.79 -33.27
N ASP A 207 8.15 19.57 -32.22
CA ASP A 207 7.00 19.37 -31.32
C ASP A 207 5.68 19.55 -32.05
N ARG A 208 5.56 20.57 -32.91
CA ARG A 208 4.38 20.78 -33.74
C ARG A 208 4.16 19.61 -34.70
N ALA A 209 5.21 19.17 -35.41
CA ALA A 209 5.10 18.04 -36.32
C ALA A 209 4.74 16.73 -35.60
N THR A 210 5.21 16.53 -34.35
CA THR A 210 4.90 15.34 -33.56
C THR A 210 3.47 15.37 -33.04
N ARG A 211 2.97 16.55 -32.67
CA ARG A 211 1.57 16.75 -32.28
C ARG A 211 0.63 16.56 -33.47
N ASP A 212 0.93 17.17 -34.61
CA ASP A 212 0.12 17.01 -35.83
C ASP A 212 0.08 15.54 -36.29
N LYS A 213 1.18 14.80 -36.12
CA LYS A 213 1.22 13.36 -36.41
C LYS A 213 0.39 12.54 -35.42
N ARG A 214 0.39 12.91 -34.14
CA ARG A 214 -0.39 12.25 -33.10
C ARG A 214 -1.89 12.52 -33.26
N ASP A 215 -2.27 13.73 -33.66
CA ASP A 215 -3.66 14.11 -33.95
C ASP A 215 -4.17 13.45 -35.25
N ALA A 216 -3.28 13.13 -36.21
CA ALA A 216 -3.63 12.37 -37.41
C ALA A 216 -3.77 10.85 -37.17
N GLU A 217 -3.18 10.33 -36.10
CA GLU A 217 -3.24 8.92 -35.70
C GLU A 217 -4.40 8.62 -34.73
N ASP A 218 -5.14 9.64 -34.25
CA ASP A 218 -6.28 9.51 -33.34
C ASP A 218 -7.62 9.50 -34.12
N TRP A 219 -7.89 8.41 -34.86
CA TRP A 219 -9.13 8.21 -35.62
C TRP A 219 -10.11 7.19 -35.01
N ASP A 220 -9.93 6.77 -33.75
CA ASP A 220 -10.72 5.68 -33.16
C ASP A 220 -11.49 6.04 -31.87
N TYR A 221 -12.19 7.18 -31.87
CA TYR A 221 -13.31 7.37 -30.93
C TYR A 221 -14.57 7.82 -31.68
N LEU A 222 -15.38 6.85 -32.09
CA LEU A 222 -16.77 7.08 -32.48
C LEU A 222 -17.57 7.45 -31.22
N GLU A 223 -17.95 8.73 -31.12
CA GLU A 223 -19.00 9.19 -30.22
C GLU A 223 -20.35 8.65 -30.72
N LEU A 224 -20.89 7.63 -30.06
CA LEU A 224 -22.33 7.37 -30.07
C LEU A 224 -22.99 8.35 -29.10
N ASN A 225 -23.55 9.43 -29.64
CA ASN A 225 -24.56 10.21 -28.94
C ASN A 225 -25.94 9.90 -29.52
N ASP A 226 -26.81 9.45 -28.62
CA ASP A 226 -28.26 9.37 -28.79
C ASP A 226 -28.90 10.77 -28.92
N GLU A 227 -30.14 10.75 -29.42
CA GLU A 227 -31.10 11.86 -29.55
C GLU A 227 -31.11 12.64 -30.87
N GLN A 228 -31.55 11.95 -31.92
CA GLN A 228 -32.50 12.56 -32.86
C GLN A 228 -33.51 11.53 -33.34
N THR A 229 -34.66 11.45 -32.67
CA THR A 229 -35.85 10.79 -33.22
C THR A 229 -36.42 11.65 -34.36
N PRO A 230 -36.70 11.03 -35.53
CA PRO A 230 -37.94 11.35 -36.19
C PRO A 230 -38.76 10.09 -36.54
N ASN A 231 -40.06 10.24 -36.33
CA ASN A 231 -41.21 9.56 -36.92
C ASN A 231 -41.27 8.04 -37.06
N VAL A 232 -42.24 7.51 -36.31
CA VAL A 232 -42.83 6.18 -36.44
C VAL A 232 -43.77 6.16 -37.65
N GLU A 233 -43.35 5.55 -38.75
CA GLU A 233 -44.21 4.75 -39.64
C GLU A 233 -43.36 4.07 -40.72
N GLN A 234 -43.72 2.82 -41.05
CA GLN A 234 -43.28 2.03 -42.21
C GLN A 234 -41.97 1.21 -42.09
N ILE A 235 -42.13 -0.08 -41.74
CA ILE A 235 -42.01 -1.25 -42.65
C ILE A 235 -41.60 -2.49 -41.84
N LEU A 236 -42.54 -3.43 -41.78
CA LEU A 236 -42.38 -4.83 -41.43
C LEU A 236 -41.61 -5.55 -42.55
N ASP A 237 -41.28 -6.83 -42.32
CA ASP A 237 -40.74 -7.81 -43.29
C ASP A 237 -39.19 -7.82 -43.29
N ASP A 238 -38.43 -8.92 -43.24
CA ASP A 238 -38.74 -10.35 -43.23
C ASP A 238 -37.39 -11.11 -43.03
N GLU A 239 -37.46 -12.43 -42.80
CA GLU A 239 -36.43 -13.46 -43.10
C GLU A 239 -35.32 -13.85 -42.08
N HIS A 240 -35.65 -14.87 -41.27
CA HIS A 240 -35.04 -16.22 -41.29
C HIS A 240 -33.72 -16.48 -42.09
N ARG A 241 -32.67 -17.02 -41.43
CA ARG A 241 -32.21 -18.44 -41.56
C ARG A 241 -30.91 -18.75 -40.80
N LEU A 242 -30.98 -19.88 -40.08
CA LEU A 242 -29.90 -20.63 -39.44
C LEU A 242 -29.36 -21.73 -40.39
N ASN A 243 -28.14 -22.19 -40.05
CA ASN A 243 -27.38 -23.37 -40.53
C ASN A 243 -26.67 -23.18 -41.88
N ASP A 244 -25.44 -23.65 -42.11
CA ASP A 244 -24.81 -24.88 -41.63
C ASP A 244 -23.28 -24.91 -41.90
N GLU A 245 -22.59 -25.90 -41.30
CA GLU A 245 -21.32 -26.53 -41.74
C GLU A 245 -19.96 -25.79 -41.54
N GLN A 246 -18.84 -26.39 -41.09
CA GLN A 246 -18.35 -27.78 -41.12
C GLN A 246 -17.21 -28.01 -40.08
N ARG A 247 -17.22 -29.18 -39.44
CA ARG A 247 -16.07 -29.85 -38.77
C ARG A 247 -15.49 -30.88 -39.75
N PRO A 248 -14.22 -31.30 -39.59
CA PRO A 248 -14.07 -32.67 -39.08
C PRO A 248 -12.88 -32.87 -38.11
N ALA A 249 -13.00 -33.96 -37.35
CA ALA A 249 -12.10 -34.40 -36.30
C ALA A 249 -11.22 -35.59 -36.74
N LYS A 250 -10.08 -35.77 -36.05
CA LYS A 250 -9.63 -36.98 -35.31
C LYS A 250 -8.11 -37.16 -35.37
N ARG A 251 -7.46 -37.21 -34.21
CA ARG A 251 -6.34 -38.13 -33.95
C ARG A 251 -6.25 -38.45 -32.45
N SER A 252 -6.37 -39.74 -32.12
CA SER A 252 -6.13 -40.33 -30.80
C SER A 252 -4.66 -40.72 -30.65
N GLN A 253 -4.11 -40.69 -29.43
CA GLN A 253 -3.28 -41.77 -28.87
C GLN A 253 -3.36 -41.79 -27.33
N GLN A 254 -3.42 -43.01 -26.80
CA GLN A 254 -3.39 -43.42 -25.39
C GLN A 254 -1.96 -43.46 -24.83
N GLY A 255 -1.80 -43.42 -23.49
CA GLY A 255 -0.59 -43.91 -22.84
C GLY A 255 -0.41 -43.55 -21.35
N ARG A 256 -0.74 -44.51 -20.47
CA ARG A 256 -0.41 -44.69 -19.03
C ARG A 256 1.07 -44.38 -18.70
N ALA A 257 1.56 -44.20 -17.47
CA ALA A 257 1.09 -44.18 -16.07
C ALA A 257 2.23 -43.54 -15.22
N CYS A 258 1.94 -43.01 -14.03
CA CYS A 258 3.00 -42.76 -13.05
C CYS A 258 2.56 -43.22 -11.64
N THR A 259 3.43 -44.03 -11.07
CA THR A 259 3.36 -44.80 -9.82
C THR A 259 3.43 -43.92 -8.57
N LYS A 260 2.64 -44.29 -7.54
CA LYS A 260 2.78 -43.83 -6.15
C LYS A 260 3.99 -44.46 -5.45
N PRO A 261 4.67 -43.74 -4.52
CA PRO A 261 5.40 -44.31 -3.39
C PRO A 261 4.68 -43.99 -2.05
N PRO A 262 5.05 -44.60 -0.90
CA PRO A 262 4.12 -45.38 -0.10
C PRO A 262 3.61 -44.69 1.18
N ILE A 263 2.51 -45.27 1.67
CA ILE A 263 1.92 -45.11 2.99
C ILE A 263 2.90 -45.63 4.05
N VAL A 264 3.17 -44.82 5.09
CA VAL A 264 3.79 -45.28 6.33
C VAL A 264 2.67 -45.42 7.36
N GLU A 265 2.41 -46.66 7.76
CA GLU A 265 1.60 -47.01 8.92
C GLU A 265 2.36 -46.60 10.19
N LEU A 266 1.72 -45.85 11.08
CA LEU A 266 2.16 -45.71 12.46
C LEU A 266 1.13 -46.39 13.35
N ASP A 267 1.51 -47.58 13.80
CA ASP A 267 0.82 -48.34 14.84
C ASP A 267 0.67 -47.49 16.09
N SER A 268 -0.58 -47.33 16.51
CA SER A 268 -0.95 -46.93 17.86
C SER A 268 -0.90 -48.17 18.72
N ASN A 269 -0.10 -48.18 19.78
CA ASN A 269 -0.36 -49.07 20.91
C ASN A 269 -0.25 -48.32 22.24
N GLU A 270 -1.34 -48.50 22.96
CA GLU A 270 -1.79 -47.97 24.23
C GLU A 270 -1.18 -48.75 25.41
N ALA A 271 -1.39 -48.21 26.62
CA ALA A 271 -1.34 -48.85 27.95
C ALA A 271 0.02 -48.78 28.68
N ALA A 272 0.12 -48.52 29.99
CA ALA A 272 -0.87 -48.40 31.05
C ALA A 272 -0.25 -47.75 32.31
N ALA A 273 -1.14 -47.27 33.17
CA ALA A 273 -1.02 -46.97 34.59
C ALA A 273 0.10 -47.69 35.39
N SER A 274 0.82 -46.91 36.21
CA SER A 274 0.81 -46.96 37.69
C SER A 274 1.66 -45.82 38.26
#